data_AF-A0A2W1NF94-F1
#
_entry.id   AF-A0A2W1NF94-F1
#
_cell.length_a   1.000
_cell.length_b   1.000
_cell.length_c   1.000
_cell.angle_alpha   90.00
_cell.angle_beta   90.00
_cell.angle_gamma   90.00
#
_symmetry.space_group_name_H-M   'P 1'
#
loop_
_entity.id
_entity.type
_entity.pdbx_description
1 polymer ?
#
loop_
_entity_poly.entity_id
_entity_poly.type
_entity_poly.pdbx_seq_one_letter_code
_entity_poly.pdbx_strand_id
1 'polypeptide(L)'
;MLEFWQCASPLWHSRQSHSRESIRLIHHAYDLGINLIDNANRYTGGVAEEIHGRAMKGRRTDFVVATKLVKRVGHRPNDEGLSRVHIMQEVENILRRLDTDYVDLLQAHDCGLGHAAGRNAACLLTT
;
A
#
# COMPACT_ATOMS: atom_id res chain seq x y z
N MET A 1 6.72 7.31 -12.33
CA MET A 1 6.20 6.75 -11.06
C MET A 1 4.85 7.41 -10.82
N LEU A 2 3.77 6.63 -10.74
CA LEU A 2 2.44 7.17 -10.40
C LEU A 2 2.16 6.87 -8.94
N GLU A 3 2.05 7.91 -8.13
CA GLU A 3 1.63 7.80 -6.73
C GLU A 3 0.11 7.84 -6.65
N PHE A 4 -0.52 6.67 -6.49
CA PHE A 4 -1.99 6.54 -6.59
C PHE A 4 -2.77 6.98 -5.32
N TRP A 5 -2.18 7.76 -4.41
CA TRP A 5 -2.93 8.36 -3.30
C TRP A 5 -4.11 9.22 -3.80
N GLN A 6 -3.99 9.83 -4.97
CA GLN A 6 -5.04 10.66 -5.58
C GLN A 6 -6.31 9.86 -5.94
N CYS A 7 -6.20 8.56 -6.21
CA CYS A 7 -7.33 7.70 -6.56
C CYS A 7 -8.28 7.39 -5.40
N ALA A 8 -7.91 7.77 -4.17
CA ALA A 8 -8.69 7.46 -2.98
C ALA A 8 -8.78 8.64 -1.98
N SER A 9 -8.33 9.85 -2.35
CA SER A 9 -8.36 11.02 -1.45
C SER A 9 -9.78 11.58 -1.27
N PRO A 10 -10.28 11.75 -0.03
CA PRO A 10 -11.62 12.29 0.24
C PRO A 10 -11.73 13.80 -0.02
N LEU A 11 -10.63 14.47 -0.38
CA LEU A 11 -10.59 15.92 -0.57
C LEU A 11 -11.24 16.39 -1.89
N TRP A 12 -11.57 15.48 -2.82
CA TRP A 12 -12.00 15.88 -4.15
C TRP A 12 -13.42 15.39 -4.55
N HIS A 13 -13.86 14.13 -4.39
CA HIS A 13 -15.26 13.71 -4.71
C HIS A 13 -15.75 12.44 -3.92
N SER A 14 -16.98 11.94 -4.17
CA SER A 14 -17.66 10.85 -3.42
C SER A 14 -17.08 9.41 -3.56
N ARG A 15 -16.95 8.70 -2.43
CA ARG A 15 -16.33 7.35 -2.26
C ARG A 15 -16.57 6.26 -3.33
N GLN A 16 -17.74 6.21 -3.99
CA GLN A 16 -18.09 5.13 -4.93
C GLN A 16 -17.79 5.46 -6.39
N SER A 17 -17.80 6.74 -6.77
CA SER A 17 -17.42 7.18 -8.13
C SER A 17 -15.92 6.97 -8.39
N HIS A 18 -15.11 6.90 -7.33
CA HIS A 18 -13.66 6.77 -7.39
C HIS A 18 -13.20 5.40 -7.88
N SER A 19 -13.85 4.30 -7.50
CA SER A 19 -13.27 2.96 -7.78
C SER A 19 -13.22 2.64 -9.27
N ARG A 20 -14.28 2.96 -10.05
CA ARG A 20 -14.32 2.72 -11.50
C ARG A 20 -13.43 3.69 -12.27
N GLU A 21 -13.44 4.98 -11.93
CA GLU A 21 -12.54 5.96 -12.57
C GLU A 21 -11.07 5.66 -12.27
N SER A 22 -10.74 5.28 -11.04
CA SER A 22 -9.37 4.90 -10.66
C SER A 22 -8.89 3.66 -11.41
N ILE A 23 -9.74 2.63 -11.57
CA ILE A 23 -9.39 1.46 -12.38
C ILE A 23 -9.15 1.86 -13.85
N ARG A 24 -10.03 2.71 -14.42
CA ARG A 24 -9.83 3.23 -15.78
C ARG A 24 -8.52 3.99 -15.92
N LEU A 25 -8.17 4.83 -14.94
CA LEU A 25 -6.92 5.59 -14.96
C LEU A 25 -5.70 4.66 -14.88
N ILE A 26 -5.75 3.61 -14.05
CA ILE A 26 -4.69 2.60 -13.96
C ILE A 26 -4.51 1.88 -15.29
N HIS A 27 -5.62 1.48 -15.94
CA HIS A 27 -5.56 0.83 -17.26
C HIS A 27 -5.04 1.79 -18.33
N HIS A 28 -5.47 3.05 -18.32
CA HIS A 28 -4.95 4.06 -19.23
C HIS A 28 -3.44 4.30 -19.04
N ALA A 29 -2.97 4.36 -17.79
CA ALA A 29 -1.55 4.46 -17.49
C ALA A 29 -0.76 3.25 -18.01
N TYR A 30 -1.34 2.05 -17.87
CA TYR A 30 -0.77 0.82 -18.42
C TYR A 30 -0.67 0.86 -19.94
N ASP A 31 -1.71 1.34 -20.64
CA ASP A 31 -1.70 1.50 -22.09
C ASP A 31 -0.61 2.49 -22.56
N LEU A 32 -0.22 3.43 -21.70
CA LEU A 32 0.90 4.36 -21.92
C LEU A 32 2.27 3.78 -21.53
N GLY A 33 2.34 2.50 -21.15
CA GLY A 33 3.57 1.79 -20.78
C GLY A 33 3.98 1.91 -19.31
N ILE A 34 3.11 2.44 -18.44
CA ILE A 34 3.36 2.53 -17.00
C ILE A 34 2.82 1.28 -16.30
N ASN A 35 3.71 0.42 -15.81
CA ASN A 35 3.34 -0.81 -15.10
C ASN A 35 3.63 -0.80 -13.60
N LEU A 36 4.22 0.27 -13.05
CA LEU A 36 4.50 0.41 -11.63
C LEU A 36 3.31 0.98 -10.87
N ILE A 37 2.79 0.23 -9.91
CA ILE A 37 1.81 0.68 -8.92
C ILE A 37 2.54 0.93 -7.60
N ASP A 38 2.57 2.18 -7.16
CA ASP A 38 3.09 2.56 -5.85
C ASP A 38 1.94 2.81 -4.85
N ASN A 39 2.02 2.17 -3.68
CA ASN A 39 0.97 2.17 -2.67
C ASN A 39 1.49 2.27 -1.23
N ALA A 40 0.59 2.31 -0.24
CA ALA A 40 0.91 2.15 1.17
C ALA A 40 -0.30 1.62 1.96
N ASN A 41 -0.03 0.88 3.03
CA ASN A 41 -1.04 0.24 3.89
C ASN A 41 -2.10 1.20 4.46
N ARG A 42 -1.74 2.47 4.66
CA ARG A 42 -2.63 3.50 5.23
C ARG A 42 -3.42 4.29 4.16
N TYR A 43 -3.10 4.17 2.88
CA TYR A 43 -3.77 4.99 1.85
C TYR A 43 -5.28 4.72 1.85
N THR A 44 -6.02 5.77 2.24
CA THR A 44 -7.48 5.76 2.42
C THR A 44 -7.96 4.60 3.31
N GLY A 45 -7.19 4.29 4.36
CA GLY A 45 -7.51 3.21 5.29
C GLY A 45 -7.53 1.82 4.65
N GLY A 46 -6.73 1.60 3.60
CA GLY A 46 -6.61 0.33 2.89
C GLY A 46 -7.50 0.20 1.64
N VAL A 47 -8.41 1.15 1.39
CA VAL A 47 -9.29 1.12 0.22
C VAL A 47 -8.52 1.23 -1.10
N ALA A 48 -7.36 1.91 -1.10
CA ALA A 48 -6.51 2.02 -2.29
C ALA A 48 -6.00 0.64 -2.74
N GLU A 49 -5.61 -0.22 -1.80
CA GLU A 49 -5.17 -1.59 -2.09
C GLU A 49 -6.29 -2.42 -2.72
N GLU A 50 -7.53 -2.28 -2.25
CA GLU A 50 -8.67 -2.97 -2.87
C GLU A 50 -8.96 -2.49 -4.30
N ILE A 51 -8.77 -1.20 -4.58
CA ILE A 51 -8.93 -0.65 -5.94
C ILE A 51 -7.84 -1.21 -6.86
N HIS A 52 -6.58 -1.22 -6.40
CA HIS A 52 -5.47 -1.77 -7.17
C HIS A 52 -5.64 -3.28 -7.42
N GLY A 53 -6.05 -4.05 -6.41
CA GLY A 53 -6.34 -5.47 -6.56
C GLY A 53 -7.40 -5.74 -7.63
N ARG A 54 -8.50 -4.97 -7.61
CA ARG A 54 -9.52 -5.03 -8.66
C ARG A 54 -8.98 -4.65 -10.05
N ALA A 55 -8.09 -3.66 -10.14
CA ALA A 55 -7.51 -3.22 -11.41
C ALA A 55 -6.58 -4.28 -12.03
N MET A 56 -5.90 -5.07 -11.20
CA MET A 56 -4.92 -6.08 -11.61
C MET A 56 -5.52 -7.47 -11.84
N LYS A 57 -6.81 -7.68 -11.52
CA LYS A 57 -7.44 -9.00 -11.56
C LYS A 57 -7.30 -9.66 -12.93
N GLY A 58 -6.74 -10.88 -12.95
CA GLY A 58 -6.48 -11.65 -14.17
C GLY A 58 -5.23 -11.24 -14.96
N ARG A 59 -4.48 -10.26 -14.48
CA ARG A 59 -3.26 -9.73 -15.13
C ARG A 59 -2.24 -9.21 -14.12
N ARG A 60 -2.12 -9.89 -12.98
CA ARG A 60 -1.23 -9.50 -11.87
C ARG A 60 0.23 -9.37 -12.31
N THR A 61 0.69 -10.26 -13.19
CA THR A 61 2.06 -10.30 -13.72
C THR A 61 2.41 -9.13 -14.62
N ASP A 62 1.41 -8.39 -15.11
CA ASP A 62 1.61 -7.24 -16.00
C ASP A 62 2.06 -6.00 -15.20
N PHE A 63 1.89 -6.02 -13.88
CA PHE A 63 2.17 -4.90 -12.98
C PHE A 63 3.31 -5.21 -12.00
N VAL A 64 4.12 -4.20 -11.72
CA VAL A 64 5.07 -4.18 -10.60
C VAL A 64 4.38 -3.46 -9.43
N VAL A 65 4.19 -4.15 -8.31
CA VAL A 65 3.48 -3.62 -7.15
C VAL A 65 4.47 -3.31 -6.02
N ALA A 66 4.63 -2.03 -5.76
CA ALA A 66 5.36 -1.52 -4.61
C ALA A 66 4.38 -1.07 -3.52
N THR A 67 4.57 -1.53 -2.29
CA THR A 67 3.76 -1.09 -1.14
C THR A 67 4.63 -0.78 0.08
N LYS A 68 4.08 0.01 0.99
CA LYS A 68 4.77 0.49 2.19
C LYS A 68 3.97 0.15 3.44
N LEU A 69 4.66 -0.27 4.50
CA LEU A 69 4.10 -0.50 5.84
C LEU A 69 4.74 0.45 6.87
N VAL A 70 4.39 0.37 8.16
CA VAL A 70 4.88 1.15 9.34
C VAL A 70 3.80 2.02 9.95
N LYS A 71 2.95 2.67 9.15
CA LYS A 71 1.94 3.58 9.67
C LYS A 71 0.80 2.79 10.31
N ARG A 72 0.23 3.36 11.39
CA ARG A 72 -0.88 2.79 12.14
C ARG A 72 -2.14 2.58 11.28
N VAL A 73 -2.62 1.33 11.20
CA VAL A 73 -3.87 0.96 10.49
C VAL A 73 -5.00 0.56 11.45
N GLY A 74 -4.68 0.16 12.68
CA GLY A 74 -5.65 -0.22 13.71
C GLY A 74 -5.48 0.50 15.05
N HIS A 75 -6.27 0.09 16.04
CA HIS A 75 -6.34 0.72 17.37
C HIS A 75 -5.47 0.06 18.43
N ARG A 76 -4.89 -1.12 18.15
CA ARG A 76 -4.10 -1.89 19.13
C ARG A 76 -2.68 -1.34 19.23
N PRO A 77 -1.98 -1.50 20.36
CA PRO A 77 -0.61 -1.01 20.52
C PRO A 77 0.35 -1.46 19.42
N ASN A 78 0.21 -2.71 18.94
CA ASN A 78 1.08 -3.32 17.93
C ASN A 78 0.64 -3.06 16.48
N ASP A 79 -0.32 -2.17 16.24
CA ASP A 79 -0.80 -1.86 14.88
C ASP A 79 0.08 -0.81 14.16
N GLU A 80 1.31 -0.56 14.62
CA GLU A 80 2.29 0.34 13.96
C GLU A 80 3.76 -0.11 14.17
N GLY A 81 4.68 0.51 13.41
CA GLY A 81 6.12 0.37 13.58
C GLY A 81 6.76 -0.73 12.72
N LEU A 82 7.97 -1.16 13.10
CA LEU A 82 8.76 -2.18 12.38
C LEU A 82 8.95 -3.46 13.21
N SER A 83 8.07 -3.71 14.18
CA SER A 83 8.13 -4.98 14.91
C SER A 83 7.83 -6.14 13.96
N ARG A 84 8.52 -7.27 14.14
CA ARG A 84 8.28 -8.49 13.33
C ARG A 84 6.80 -8.89 13.31
N VAL A 85 6.13 -8.80 14.46
CA VAL A 85 4.71 -9.13 14.60
C VAL A 85 3.85 -8.23 13.71
N HIS A 86 4.09 -6.92 13.77
CA HIS A 86 3.36 -5.96 12.94
C HIS A 86 3.62 -6.17 11.45
N ILE A 87 4.88 -6.35 11.05
CA ILE A 87 5.26 -6.55 9.64
C ILE A 87 4.52 -7.77 9.06
N MET A 88 4.59 -8.92 9.73
CA MET A 88 3.95 -10.14 9.23
C MET A 88 2.42 -9.99 9.13
N GLN A 89 1.78 -9.39 10.15
CA GLN A 89 0.34 -9.13 10.13
C GLN A 89 -0.07 -8.16 9.02
N GLU A 90 0.70 -7.09 8.83
CA GLU A 90 0.40 -6.11 7.78
C GLU A 90 0.62 -6.68 6.38
N VAL A 91 1.65 -7.50 6.18
CA VAL A 91 1.85 -8.19 4.89
C VAL A 91 0.63 -9.06 4.56
N GLU A 92 0.14 -9.86 5.52
CA GLU A 92 -1.07 -10.65 5.32
C GLU A 92 -2.30 -9.79 5.00
N ASN A 93 -2.44 -8.66 5.68
CA ASN A 93 -3.55 -7.72 5.46
C ASN A 93 -3.47 -7.06 4.07
N ILE A 94 -2.28 -6.65 3.65
CA ILE A 94 -2.03 -6.03 2.34
C ILE A 94 -2.33 -7.02 1.22
N LEU A 95 -1.80 -8.25 1.30
CA LEU A 95 -2.04 -9.30 0.32
C LEU A 95 -3.54 -9.63 0.20
N ARG A 96 -4.25 -9.70 1.34
CA ARG A 96 -5.71 -9.89 1.36
C ARG A 96 -6.46 -8.75 0.67
N ARG A 97 -6.06 -7.48 0.87
CA ARG A 97 -6.71 -6.33 0.23
C ARG A 97 -6.40 -6.23 -1.26
N LEU A 98 -5.17 -6.58 -1.65
CA LEU A 98 -4.74 -6.62 -3.05
C LEU A 98 -5.28 -7.83 -3.83
N ASP A 99 -5.86 -8.83 -3.16
CA ASP A 99 -6.33 -10.09 -3.76
C ASP A 99 -5.21 -10.78 -4.57
N THR A 100 -4.01 -10.86 -3.98
CA THR A 100 -2.80 -11.45 -4.58
C THR A 100 -1.97 -12.17 -3.53
N ASP A 101 -1.09 -13.05 -3.98
CA ASP A 101 -0.16 -13.85 -3.20
C ASP A 101 1.21 -13.19 -3.00
N TYR A 102 1.57 -12.18 -3.79
CA TYR A 102 2.85 -11.48 -3.66
C TYR A 102 2.81 -9.98 -4.01
N VAL A 103 3.80 -9.26 -3.49
CA VAL A 103 4.17 -7.90 -3.90
C VAL A 103 5.62 -7.90 -4.37
N ASP A 104 5.94 -7.03 -5.32
CA ASP A 104 7.28 -6.99 -5.94
C ASP A 104 8.28 -6.22 -5.08
N LEU A 105 7.80 -5.20 -4.38
CA LEU A 105 8.63 -4.38 -3.50
C LEU A 105 7.88 -4.01 -2.22
N LEU A 106 8.41 -4.45 -1.09
CA LEU A 106 7.92 -4.08 0.24
C LEU A 106 8.89 -3.08 0.88
N GLN A 107 8.39 -1.91 1.26
CA GLN A 107 9.22 -0.83 1.82
C GLN A 107 8.76 -0.45 3.22
N ALA A 108 9.70 0.00 4.05
CA ALA A 108 9.37 0.74 5.26
C ALA A 108 8.96 2.16 4.86
N HIS A 109 7.72 2.56 5.13
CA HIS A 109 7.22 3.90 4.81
C HIS A 109 7.94 5.00 5.60
N ASP A 110 8.50 4.64 6.75
CA ASP A 110 9.27 5.53 7.61
C ASP A 110 10.25 4.69 8.41
N CYS A 111 11.37 5.28 8.81
CA CYS A 111 12.38 4.62 9.63
C CYS A 111 12.02 4.66 11.13
N GLY A 112 10.75 4.50 11.52
CA GLY A 112 10.35 4.30 12.92
C GLY A 112 10.74 5.40 13.94
N LEU A 113 11.30 6.55 13.52
CA LEU A 113 11.83 7.58 14.41
C LEU A 113 10.77 8.50 15.04
N GLY A 114 9.49 8.29 14.72
CA GLY A 114 8.40 9.15 15.20
C GLY A 114 7.40 8.38 16.05
N HIS A 115 7.70 8.19 17.34
CA HIS A 115 6.78 8.26 18.51
C HIS A 115 7.20 7.39 19.71
N ALA A 116 8.19 6.49 19.57
CA ALA A 116 8.64 5.67 20.70
C ALA A 116 10.17 5.75 20.89
N ALA A 117 10.54 6.40 22.00
CA ALA A 117 11.81 6.31 22.71
C ALA A 117 13.07 6.82 21.99
N GLY A 118 13.69 7.84 22.59
CA GLY A 118 15.10 8.11 22.38
C GLY A 118 15.92 6.86 22.69
N ARG A 119 16.46 6.24 21.64
CA ARG A 119 17.65 5.37 21.62
C ARG A 119 17.88 4.95 20.16
N ASN A 120 19.14 5.03 19.76
CA ASN A 120 19.66 4.63 18.46
C ASN A 120 19.14 3.23 18.06
N ALA A 121 18.27 3.16 17.06
CA ALA A 121 17.91 1.91 16.41
C ALA A 121 18.21 2.05 14.92
N ALA A 122 19.29 1.41 14.48
CA ALA A 122 19.66 1.32 13.09
C ALA A 122 18.56 0.61 12.29
N CYS A 123 18.27 1.13 11.10
CA CYS A 123 17.40 0.53 10.11
C CYS A 123 18.08 -0.74 9.56
N LEU A 124 17.98 -1.85 10.29
CA LEU A 124 18.44 -3.17 9.88
C LEU A 124 17.22 -4.03 9.57
N LEU A 125 16.88 -4.12 8.28
CA LEU A 125 16.08 -5.23 7.76
C LEU A 125 16.99 -6.46 7.73
N THR A 126 16.99 -7.25 8.82
CA THR A 126 17.63 -8.56 8.80
C THR A 126 16.78 -9.52 7.98
N THR A 127 17.41 -10.14 6.98
CA THR A 127 16.92 -11.23 6.13
C THR A 127 16.33 -12.39 6.91
#